data_AF-A0A7X7C4C8-F1
#
_entry.id   AF-A0A7X7C4C8-F1
#
_cell.length_a   1.000
_cell.length_b   1.000
_cell.length_c   1.000
_cell.angle_alpha   90.00
_cell.angle_beta   90.00
_cell.angle_gamma   90.00
#
_symmetry.space_group_name_H-M   'P 1'
#
loop_
_entity.id
_entity.type
_entity.pdbx_description
1 polymer ?
#
loop_
_entity_poly.entity_id
_entity_poly.type
_entity_poly.pdbx_seq_one_letter_code
_entity_poly.pdbx_strand_id
1 'polypeptide(L)'
;MYKNEAVTDLWVYNMLQEQDLDFYPQGSNIKEIAEALRSASKRDTMKIGYPEYTGIVKDYLIVIENKASLSNHEKRDADGLLLEDADSKANYAVNGAVHYGKHLSQHTSFKKLFALGVSGNEKRHKISPVFINERGYITELPELETFVSFTEQNIDEYYTREVLKEETNYEKQTADILKDAQELNEALRNYGNIQDKDRPLVVSGILLALNEIQHGNFRIDMLTGDRNKTDGQKIYDALESNLKRADVSPATKRDKLLNQFAVIKDTTRINEINENLGKTPLKYYAEFLYNSIYRNIVYTESSEDYLGRFYGEFMSYSGGDGQSLGIILTPKHITDLFCELLDIKSTDRVLDPCCGSRVIIMITADSNDGDWLSSPLLENKNMDWCAF
;
A
#
# COMPACT_ATOMS: atom_id res chain seq x y z
N MET A 1 -7.13 22.89 -15.07
CA MET A 1 -6.03 22.31 -14.29
C MET A 1 -4.80 22.24 -15.18
N TYR A 2 -3.66 22.82 -14.77
CA TYR A 2 -2.41 22.68 -15.52
C TYR A 2 -2.01 21.19 -15.52
N LYS A 3 -1.92 20.58 -16.71
CA LYS A 3 -1.41 19.22 -16.91
C LYS A 3 0.11 19.25 -16.70
N ASN A 4 0.58 19.10 -15.46
CA ASN A 4 2.02 19.03 -15.21
C ASN A 4 2.46 17.57 -15.13
N GLU A 5 2.53 16.90 -16.30
CA GLU A 5 3.02 15.52 -16.40
C GLU A 5 4.40 15.36 -15.75
N ALA A 6 5.27 16.39 -15.80
CA ALA A 6 6.58 16.36 -15.14
C ALA A 6 6.54 16.15 -13.62
N VAL A 7 5.46 16.59 -12.93
CA VAL A 7 5.29 16.31 -11.49
C VAL A 7 4.93 14.84 -11.27
N THR A 8 4.06 14.29 -12.12
CA THR A 8 3.71 12.87 -12.09
C THR A 8 4.93 12.02 -12.42
N ASP A 9 5.75 12.41 -13.40
CA ASP A 9 7.00 11.71 -13.76
C ASP A 9 7.94 11.60 -12.54
N LEU A 10 8.17 12.71 -11.82
CA LEU A 10 9.03 12.73 -10.64
C LEU A 10 8.45 11.91 -9.47
N TRP A 11 7.13 11.92 -9.31
CA TRP A 11 6.47 11.11 -8.29
C TRP A 11 6.60 9.61 -8.60
N VAL A 12 6.35 9.20 -9.85
CA VAL A 12 6.57 7.82 -10.30
C VAL A 12 8.03 7.40 -10.12
N TYR A 13 8.98 8.30 -10.43
CA TYR A 13 10.40 8.06 -10.19
C TYR A 13 10.69 7.79 -8.70
N ASN A 14 10.14 8.59 -7.78
CA ASN A 14 10.33 8.36 -6.35
C ASN A 14 9.78 7.00 -5.90
N MET A 15 8.61 6.60 -6.40
CA MET A 15 8.05 5.27 -6.10
C MET A 15 8.95 4.13 -6.59
N LEU A 16 9.61 4.30 -7.75
CA LEU A 16 10.57 3.32 -8.26
C LEU A 16 11.81 3.27 -7.37
N GLN A 17 12.35 4.42 -6.96
CA GLN A 17 13.52 4.51 -6.09
C GLN A 17 13.27 3.96 -4.69
N GLU A 18 12.06 4.11 -4.14
CA GLU A 18 11.66 3.51 -2.85
C GLU A 18 11.70 1.97 -2.87
N GLN A 19 11.63 1.37 -4.05
CA GLN A 19 11.69 -0.09 -4.26
C GLN A 19 13.04 -0.55 -4.82
N ASP A 20 14.06 0.31 -4.81
CA ASP A 20 15.38 0.05 -5.41
C ASP A 20 15.29 -0.36 -6.90
N LEU A 21 14.32 0.19 -7.65
CA LEU A 21 14.12 -0.06 -9.07
C LEU A 21 14.81 1.02 -9.92
N ASP A 22 15.99 0.69 -10.45
CA ASP A 22 16.80 1.58 -11.28
C ASP A 22 16.33 1.58 -12.74
N PHE A 23 15.21 2.27 -13.00
CA PHE A 23 14.63 2.37 -14.34
C PHE A 23 15.16 3.59 -15.11
N TYR A 24 15.27 3.45 -16.42
CA TYR A 24 15.72 4.50 -17.32
C TYR A 24 14.54 5.40 -17.73
N PRO A 25 14.62 6.72 -17.51
CA PRO A 25 13.62 7.65 -17.99
C PRO A 25 13.71 7.86 -19.51
N GLN A 26 12.57 8.13 -20.16
CA GLN A 26 12.48 8.59 -21.56
C GLN A 26 13.18 7.65 -22.57
N GLY A 27 12.98 6.34 -22.41
CA GLY A 27 13.59 5.30 -23.23
C GLY A 27 14.42 4.33 -22.41
N SER A 28 15.55 3.87 -22.96
CA SER A 28 16.44 2.90 -22.31
C SER A 28 17.89 3.12 -22.71
N ASN A 29 18.83 2.86 -21.78
CA ASN A 29 20.26 2.76 -22.10
C ASN A 29 20.70 1.35 -22.48
N ILE A 30 19.79 0.38 -22.38
CA ILE A 30 20.05 -1.01 -22.78
C ILE A 30 19.92 -1.08 -24.29
N LYS A 31 21.02 -1.43 -24.97
CA LYS A 31 21.15 -1.34 -26.43
C LYS A 31 19.99 -1.97 -27.18
N GLU A 32 19.61 -3.20 -26.83
CA GLU A 32 18.53 -3.94 -27.48
C GLU A 32 17.18 -3.20 -27.37
N ILE A 33 16.83 -2.72 -26.18
CA ILE A 33 15.59 -1.97 -25.94
C ILE A 33 15.64 -0.63 -26.67
N ALA A 34 16.77 0.08 -26.61
CA ALA A 34 16.97 1.36 -27.28
C ALA A 34 16.86 1.25 -28.81
N GLU A 35 17.38 0.16 -29.39
CA GLU A 35 17.26 -0.13 -30.83
C GLU A 35 15.82 -0.44 -31.22
N ALA A 36 15.11 -1.25 -30.43
CA ALA A 36 13.71 -1.56 -30.64
C ALA A 36 12.83 -0.29 -30.59
N LEU A 37 13.08 0.62 -29.65
CA LEU A 37 12.30 1.85 -29.49
C LEU A 37 12.43 2.83 -30.66
N ARG A 38 13.39 2.66 -31.59
CA ARG A 38 13.61 3.60 -32.71
C ARG A 38 12.44 3.70 -33.69
N SER A 39 11.56 2.70 -33.71
CA SER A 39 10.35 2.65 -34.54
C SER A 39 9.06 2.61 -33.72
N ALA A 40 9.11 2.82 -32.41
CA ALA A 40 8.01 2.58 -31.47
C ALA A 40 7.07 3.79 -31.24
N SER A 41 7.07 4.82 -32.10
CA SER A 41 6.24 6.01 -31.92
C SER A 41 4.75 5.68 -31.70
N LYS A 42 4.13 6.21 -30.62
CA LYS A 42 2.68 6.10 -30.31
C LYS A 42 1.74 6.61 -31.43
N ARG A 43 2.26 7.45 -32.35
CA ARG A 43 1.53 7.96 -33.52
C ARG A 43 1.68 7.11 -34.79
N ASP A 44 2.23 5.89 -34.67
CA ASP A 44 2.46 4.95 -35.76
C ASP A 44 3.30 5.53 -36.93
N THR A 45 4.21 6.46 -36.62
CA THR A 45 5.04 7.16 -37.63
C THR A 45 6.37 6.48 -37.95
N MET A 46 6.63 5.29 -37.42
CA MET A 46 7.94 4.58 -37.48
C MET A 46 9.12 5.41 -36.96
N LYS A 47 8.84 6.42 -36.12
CA LYS A 47 9.84 7.23 -35.42
C LYS A 47 10.12 6.68 -34.03
N ILE A 48 11.13 7.28 -33.38
CA ILE A 48 11.53 6.93 -32.02
C ILE A 48 10.35 7.10 -31.07
N GLY A 49 10.16 6.10 -30.23
CA GLY A 49 9.27 6.09 -29.08
C GLY A 49 10.01 6.46 -27.79
N TYR A 50 9.31 7.15 -26.91
CA TYR A 50 9.82 7.61 -25.61
C TYR A 50 8.82 7.18 -24.54
N PRO A 51 8.90 5.93 -24.06
CA PRO A 51 8.19 5.54 -22.84
C PRO A 51 8.71 6.36 -21.67
N GLU A 52 7.85 6.70 -20.71
CA GLU A 52 8.27 7.48 -19.55
C GLU A 52 9.36 6.77 -18.74
N TYR A 53 9.24 5.45 -18.51
CA TYR A 53 10.30 4.64 -17.90
C TYR A 53 10.42 3.24 -18.53
N THR A 54 11.64 2.71 -18.58
CA THR A 54 11.89 1.28 -18.84
C THR A 54 12.89 0.68 -17.86
N GLY A 55 12.70 -0.59 -17.51
CA GLY A 55 13.61 -1.29 -16.62
C GLY A 55 13.61 -2.79 -16.84
N ILE A 56 14.62 -3.45 -16.29
CA ILE A 56 14.69 -4.91 -16.25
C ILE A 56 14.79 -5.33 -14.80
N VAL A 57 13.98 -6.31 -14.43
CA VAL A 57 14.11 -7.03 -13.17
C VAL A 57 14.17 -8.51 -13.49
N LYS A 58 15.28 -9.17 -13.16
CA LYS A 58 15.56 -10.55 -13.61
C LYS A 58 15.42 -10.70 -15.14
N ASP A 59 14.52 -11.55 -15.61
CA ASP A 59 14.21 -11.77 -17.03
C ASP A 59 12.95 -11.01 -17.51
N TYR A 60 12.40 -10.13 -16.67
CA TYR A 60 11.21 -9.33 -16.97
C TYR A 60 11.60 -7.95 -17.49
N LEU A 61 11.06 -7.59 -18.65
CA LEU A 61 11.15 -6.22 -19.17
C LEU A 61 9.89 -5.44 -18.75
N ILE A 62 10.09 -4.30 -18.10
CA ILE A 62 9.00 -3.45 -17.62
C ILE A 62 9.04 -2.13 -18.37
N VAL A 63 7.89 -1.70 -18.86
CA VAL A 63 7.69 -0.39 -19.49
C VAL A 63 6.55 0.33 -18.80
N ILE A 64 6.76 1.61 -18.48
CA ILE A 64 5.79 2.43 -17.75
C ILE A 64 5.43 3.62 -18.62
N GLU A 65 4.12 3.88 -18.67
CA GLU A 65 3.60 5.16 -19.11
C GLU A 65 2.72 5.80 -18.05
N ASN A 66 2.76 7.13 -17.95
CA ASN A 66 2.01 7.84 -16.93
C ASN A 66 1.26 9.09 -17.41
N LYS A 67 0.15 9.39 -16.73
CA LYS A 67 -0.70 10.57 -16.99
C LYS A 67 -1.09 11.29 -15.71
N ALA A 68 -1.05 12.62 -15.73
CA ALA A 68 -1.40 13.40 -14.54
C ALA A 68 -2.86 13.28 -14.09
N SER A 69 -3.78 12.97 -15.01
CA SER A 69 -5.22 12.88 -14.72
C SER A 69 -5.70 11.43 -14.71
N LEU A 70 -6.46 11.06 -13.67
CA LEU A 70 -7.15 9.76 -13.59
C LEU A 70 -8.14 9.54 -14.74
N SER A 71 -8.71 10.62 -15.31
CA SER A 71 -9.57 10.53 -16.49
C SER A 71 -8.84 10.01 -17.74
N ASN A 72 -7.51 10.05 -17.72
CA ASN A 72 -6.64 9.65 -18.80
C ASN A 72 -5.90 8.35 -18.44
N HIS A 73 -6.48 7.53 -17.56
CA HIS A 73 -5.89 6.26 -17.17
C HIS A 73 -5.91 5.27 -18.33
N GLU A 74 -7.09 5.04 -18.89
CA GLU A 74 -7.31 4.12 -20.01
C GLU A 74 -8.49 4.57 -20.87
N LYS A 75 -8.52 4.11 -22.12
CA LYS A 75 -9.65 4.30 -23.04
C LYS A 75 -10.01 2.97 -23.69
N ARG A 76 -11.29 2.65 -23.67
CA ARG A 76 -11.85 1.39 -24.16
C ARG A 76 -12.94 1.61 -25.19
N ASP A 77 -13.19 0.59 -26.02
CA ASP A 77 -14.33 0.53 -26.92
C ASP A 77 -15.61 0.07 -26.20
N ALA A 78 -16.69 -0.12 -26.97
CA ALA A 78 -17.99 -0.55 -26.45
C ALA A 78 -17.99 -1.98 -25.90
N ASP A 79 -17.05 -2.83 -26.32
CA ASP A 79 -16.90 -4.21 -25.87
C ASP A 79 -15.96 -4.32 -24.66
N GLY A 80 -15.42 -3.19 -24.18
CA GLY A 80 -14.52 -3.11 -23.04
C GLY A 80 -13.05 -3.41 -23.36
N LEU A 81 -12.67 -3.45 -24.65
CA LEU A 81 -11.29 -3.68 -25.05
C LEU A 81 -10.51 -2.36 -25.12
N LEU A 82 -9.22 -2.40 -24.78
CA LEU A 82 -8.34 -1.23 -24.88
C LEU A 82 -8.25 -0.75 -26.33
N LEU A 83 -8.48 0.55 -26.54
CA LEU A 83 -8.32 1.15 -27.86
C LEU A 83 -6.85 1.27 -28.26
N GLU A 84 -6.54 0.88 -29.50
CA GLU A 84 -5.18 0.91 -30.06
C GLU A 84 -5.00 1.99 -31.14
N ASP A 85 -5.92 2.94 -31.25
CA ASP A 85 -5.74 4.08 -32.14
C ASP A 85 -4.69 5.07 -31.59
N ALA A 86 -4.09 5.86 -32.49
CA ALA A 86 -3.00 6.78 -32.17
C ALA A 86 -3.37 7.85 -31.12
N ASP A 87 -4.64 8.27 -31.04
CA ASP A 87 -5.10 9.24 -30.04
C ASP A 87 -5.14 8.59 -28.65
N SER A 88 -5.70 7.38 -28.58
CA SER A 88 -5.78 6.60 -27.34
C SER A 88 -4.39 6.24 -26.81
N LYS A 89 -3.50 5.71 -27.68
CA LYS A 89 -2.10 5.41 -27.34
C LYS A 89 -1.36 6.62 -26.76
N ALA A 90 -1.57 7.81 -27.32
CA ALA A 90 -0.82 9.00 -26.93
C ALA A 90 -1.35 9.66 -25.65
N ASN A 91 -2.66 9.60 -25.42
CA ASN A 91 -3.32 10.39 -24.37
C ASN A 91 -3.66 9.59 -23.11
N TYR A 92 -3.59 8.26 -23.14
CA TYR A 92 -3.98 7.40 -22.02
C TYR A 92 -2.84 6.49 -21.56
N ALA A 93 -2.66 6.38 -20.25
CA ALA A 93 -1.51 5.72 -19.64
C ALA A 93 -1.42 4.23 -20.00
N VAL A 94 -2.49 3.46 -19.79
CA VAL A 94 -2.51 2.01 -20.07
C VAL A 94 -2.35 1.74 -21.56
N ASN A 95 -3.04 2.51 -22.42
CA ASN A 95 -2.97 2.35 -23.87
C ASN A 95 -1.55 2.63 -24.40
N GLY A 96 -0.88 3.66 -23.89
CA GLY A 96 0.52 3.98 -24.22
C GLY A 96 1.49 2.90 -23.74
N ALA A 97 1.34 2.42 -22.51
CA ALA A 97 2.18 1.37 -21.95
C ALA A 97 2.06 0.07 -22.78
N VAL A 98 0.83 -0.35 -23.09
CA VAL A 98 0.56 -1.56 -23.88
C VAL A 98 1.12 -1.44 -25.30
N HIS A 99 1.03 -0.26 -25.93
CA HIS A 99 1.65 0.00 -27.23
C HIS A 99 3.16 -0.27 -27.19
N TYR A 100 3.87 0.30 -26.21
CA TYR A 100 5.31 0.04 -26.09
C TYR A 100 5.62 -1.41 -25.75
N GLY A 101 4.87 -2.01 -24.83
CA GLY A 101 5.10 -3.39 -24.43
C GLY A 101 4.87 -4.38 -25.59
N LYS A 102 3.84 -4.19 -26.42
CA LYS A 102 3.63 -4.97 -27.65
C LYS A 102 4.75 -4.76 -28.66
N HIS A 103 5.20 -3.51 -28.84
CA HIS A 103 6.31 -3.23 -29.75
C HIS A 103 7.59 -3.91 -29.29
N LEU A 104 7.90 -3.82 -28.01
CA LEU A 104 9.10 -4.42 -27.41
C LEU A 104 9.08 -5.95 -27.44
N SER A 105 7.91 -6.59 -27.25
CA SER A 105 7.82 -8.05 -27.33
C SER A 105 8.12 -8.61 -28.73
N GLN A 106 7.89 -7.82 -29.78
CA GLN A 106 8.15 -8.20 -31.16
C GLN A 106 9.58 -7.89 -31.63
N HIS A 107 10.25 -6.93 -30.97
CA HIS A 107 11.52 -6.37 -31.43
C HIS A 107 12.69 -6.59 -30.45
N THR A 108 12.47 -7.35 -29.38
CA THR A 108 13.50 -7.73 -28.40
C THR A 108 13.43 -9.24 -28.11
N SER A 109 14.44 -9.75 -27.41
CA SER A 109 14.53 -11.14 -26.97
C SER A 109 13.73 -11.43 -25.70
N PHE A 110 13.20 -10.41 -25.02
CA PHE A 110 12.41 -10.58 -23.80
C PHE A 110 11.10 -11.31 -24.04
N LYS A 111 10.79 -12.24 -23.15
CA LYS A 111 9.62 -13.14 -23.25
C LYS A 111 8.52 -12.84 -22.25
N LYS A 112 8.89 -12.13 -21.18
CA LYS A 112 8.00 -11.70 -20.11
C LYS A 112 8.06 -10.18 -20.03
N LEU A 113 6.98 -9.52 -20.43
CA LEU A 113 6.91 -8.06 -20.41
C LEU A 113 5.73 -7.61 -19.54
N PHE A 114 5.96 -6.57 -18.74
CA PHE A 114 4.89 -5.86 -18.04
C PHE A 114 4.80 -4.43 -18.57
N ALA A 115 3.62 -4.06 -19.02
CA ALA A 115 3.25 -2.70 -19.37
C ALA A 115 2.43 -2.10 -18.23
N LEU A 116 2.93 -1.03 -17.61
CA LEU A 116 2.28 -0.38 -16.47
C LEU A 116 1.73 0.97 -16.88
N GLY A 117 0.40 1.13 -16.82
CA GLY A 117 -0.23 2.43 -16.95
C GLY A 117 -0.43 3.07 -15.58
N VAL A 118 0.12 4.25 -15.36
CA VAL A 118 0.01 4.98 -14.09
C VAL A 118 -0.75 6.29 -14.30
N SER A 119 -1.66 6.66 -13.41
CA SER A 119 -2.23 8.00 -13.45
C SER A 119 -2.49 8.61 -12.07
N GLY A 120 -2.45 9.94 -11.99
CA GLY A 120 -2.72 10.68 -10.76
C GLY A 120 -1.47 11.20 -10.04
N ASN A 121 -1.50 11.15 -8.71
CA ASN A 121 -0.46 11.63 -7.80
C ASN A 121 -0.51 10.90 -6.45
N GLU A 122 0.41 11.22 -5.55
CA GLU A 122 0.55 10.65 -4.20
C GLU A 122 -0.75 10.51 -3.39
N LYS A 123 -1.72 11.41 -3.56
CA LYS A 123 -2.99 11.36 -2.81
C LYS A 123 -4.04 10.46 -3.44
N ARG A 124 -4.01 10.36 -4.77
CA ARG A 124 -5.00 9.60 -5.54
C ARG A 124 -4.40 9.21 -6.88
N HIS A 125 -4.16 7.93 -7.03
CA HIS A 125 -3.59 7.35 -8.24
C HIS A 125 -4.27 6.04 -8.64
N LYS A 126 -3.87 5.53 -9.80
CA LYS A 126 -4.16 4.19 -10.30
C LYS A 126 -2.91 3.63 -10.96
N ILE A 127 -2.61 2.35 -10.73
CA ILE A 127 -1.56 1.61 -11.44
C ILE A 127 -2.20 0.36 -12.03
N SER A 128 -2.26 0.26 -13.35
CA SER A 128 -2.82 -0.90 -14.04
C SER A 128 -1.71 -1.65 -14.76
N PRO A 129 -1.33 -2.84 -14.25
CA PRO A 129 -0.40 -3.73 -14.91
C PRO A 129 -1.08 -4.56 -16.02
N VAL A 130 -0.36 -4.71 -17.13
CA VAL A 130 -0.72 -5.60 -18.23
C VAL A 130 0.48 -6.47 -18.55
N PHE A 131 0.33 -7.79 -18.44
CA PHE A 131 1.34 -8.72 -18.90
C PHE A 131 1.25 -8.91 -20.41
N ILE A 132 2.40 -8.99 -21.07
CA ILE A 132 2.52 -9.21 -22.51
C ILE A 132 3.49 -10.36 -22.75
N ASN A 133 3.01 -11.42 -23.39
CA ASN A 133 3.85 -12.56 -23.73
C ASN A 133 4.64 -12.36 -25.02
N GLU A 134 5.51 -13.31 -25.34
CA GLU A 134 6.35 -13.31 -26.55
C GLU A 134 5.58 -13.25 -27.88
N ARG A 135 4.28 -13.52 -27.88
CA ARG A 135 3.42 -13.44 -29.08
C ARG A 135 2.66 -12.11 -29.15
N GLY A 136 2.87 -11.22 -28.18
CA GLY A 136 2.16 -9.94 -28.07
C GLY A 136 0.73 -10.06 -27.55
N TYR A 137 0.32 -11.23 -27.04
CA TYR A 137 -0.96 -11.35 -26.35
C TYR A 137 -0.88 -10.68 -25.00
N ILE A 138 -1.93 -9.93 -24.67
CA ILE A 138 -2.05 -9.18 -23.43
C ILE A 138 -2.87 -9.95 -22.41
N THR A 139 -2.53 -9.79 -21.14
CA THR A 139 -3.31 -10.26 -20.00
C THR A 139 -3.38 -9.11 -19.01
N GLU A 140 -4.56 -8.53 -18.85
CA GLU A 140 -4.80 -7.48 -17.87
C GLU A 140 -4.78 -8.10 -16.47
N LEU A 141 -4.10 -7.43 -15.54
CA LEU A 141 -3.87 -7.90 -14.17
C LEU A 141 -4.55 -6.94 -13.16
N PRO A 142 -4.74 -7.35 -11.90
CA PRO A 142 -5.33 -6.51 -10.86
C PRO A 142 -4.61 -5.16 -10.67
N GLU A 143 -5.36 -4.12 -10.28
CA GLU A 143 -4.82 -2.75 -10.07
C GLU A 143 -3.93 -2.70 -8.82
N LEU A 144 -2.70 -2.19 -8.98
CA LEU A 144 -1.73 -2.09 -7.90
C LEU A 144 -1.77 -0.71 -7.22
N GLU A 145 -1.25 -0.67 -6.00
CA GLU A 145 -1.00 0.58 -5.26
C GLU A 145 0.48 1.02 -5.31
N THR A 146 1.42 0.07 -5.41
CA THR A 146 2.87 0.35 -5.42
C THR A 146 3.60 -0.55 -6.43
N PHE A 147 4.89 -0.31 -6.67
CA PHE A 147 5.73 -1.13 -7.55
C PHE A 147 6.39 -2.33 -6.88
N VAL A 148 6.05 -2.64 -5.64
CA VAL A 148 6.74 -3.71 -4.89
C VAL A 148 6.62 -5.09 -5.53
N SER A 149 5.54 -5.37 -6.25
CA SER A 149 5.36 -6.62 -7.00
C SER A 149 6.42 -6.83 -8.08
N PHE A 150 7.10 -5.75 -8.48
CA PHE A 150 8.13 -5.76 -9.51
C PHE A 150 9.56 -5.75 -8.95
N THR A 151 9.77 -5.90 -7.64
CA THR A 151 11.13 -6.06 -7.09
C THR A 151 11.73 -7.42 -7.43
N GLU A 152 13.05 -7.53 -7.34
CA GLU A 152 13.75 -8.80 -7.59
C GLU A 152 13.21 -9.94 -6.71
N GLN A 153 12.78 -9.65 -5.48
CA GLN A 153 12.26 -10.63 -4.54
C GLN A 153 10.84 -11.12 -4.89
N ASN A 154 10.00 -10.26 -5.48
CA ASN A 154 8.56 -10.53 -5.62
C ASN A 154 8.11 -10.89 -7.05
N ILE A 155 8.86 -10.47 -8.07
CA ILE A 155 8.37 -10.52 -9.46
C ILE A 155 8.09 -11.92 -10.01
N ASP A 156 8.87 -12.93 -9.62
CA ASP A 156 8.65 -14.32 -10.04
C ASP A 156 7.32 -14.86 -9.49
N GLU A 157 7.02 -14.52 -8.25
CA GLU A 157 5.78 -14.94 -7.57
C GLU A 157 4.58 -14.22 -8.15
N TYR A 158 4.69 -12.89 -8.31
CA TYR A 158 3.63 -12.10 -8.95
C TYR A 158 3.30 -12.62 -10.34
N TYR A 159 4.32 -12.98 -11.13
CA TYR A 159 4.13 -13.63 -12.42
C TYR A 159 3.43 -14.99 -12.31
N THR A 160 3.89 -15.86 -11.42
CA THR A 160 3.32 -17.20 -11.24
C THR A 160 1.85 -17.14 -10.83
N ARG A 161 1.53 -16.28 -9.86
CA ARG A 161 0.17 -16.10 -9.35
C ARG A 161 -0.74 -15.39 -10.35
N GLU A 162 -0.34 -14.22 -10.83
CA GLU A 162 -1.24 -13.36 -11.60
C GLU A 162 -1.29 -13.70 -13.08
N VAL A 163 -0.17 -14.15 -13.65
CA VAL A 163 -0.08 -14.44 -15.09
C VAL A 163 -0.32 -15.92 -15.36
N LEU A 164 0.37 -16.82 -14.66
CA LEU A 164 0.19 -18.27 -14.87
C LEU A 164 -1.07 -18.81 -14.19
N LYS A 165 -1.66 -18.05 -13.25
CA LYS A 165 -2.81 -18.48 -12.43
C LYS A 165 -2.53 -19.79 -11.69
N GLU A 166 -1.26 -19.99 -11.30
CA GLU A 166 -0.85 -21.10 -10.47
C GLU A 166 -1.05 -20.74 -9.00
N GLU A 167 -1.50 -21.71 -8.21
CA GLU A 167 -1.59 -21.54 -6.76
C GLU A 167 -0.18 -21.40 -6.20
N THR A 168 0.15 -20.17 -5.81
CA THR A 168 1.36 -19.85 -5.07
C THR A 168 1.12 -20.04 -3.57
N ASN A 169 2.13 -20.47 -2.82
CA ASN A 169 2.05 -20.65 -1.37
C ASN A 169 1.87 -19.33 -0.56
N TYR A 170 1.72 -18.18 -1.23
CA TYR A 170 1.75 -16.84 -0.63
C TYR A 170 0.38 -16.22 -0.32
N GLU A 171 -0.73 -16.83 -0.76
CA GLU A 171 -1.96 -16.65 0.00
C GLU A 171 -1.77 -17.40 1.31
N LYS A 172 -1.32 -16.71 2.36
CA LYS A 172 -1.47 -17.24 3.72
C LYS A 172 -2.94 -17.61 3.87
N GLN A 173 -3.22 -18.91 3.93
CA GLN A 173 -4.58 -19.37 4.13
C GLN A 173 -5.06 -18.79 5.46
N THR A 174 -6.37 -18.60 5.66
CA THR A 174 -6.91 -18.15 6.97
C THR A 174 -6.27 -18.91 8.14
N ALA A 175 -5.97 -20.20 7.97
CA ALA A 175 -5.24 -21.02 8.93
C ALA A 175 -3.86 -20.48 9.34
N ASP A 176 -3.08 -19.92 8.41
CA ASP A 176 -1.77 -19.32 8.70
C ASP A 176 -1.90 -18.00 9.45
N ILE A 177 -2.94 -17.21 9.16
CA ILE A 177 -3.27 -15.99 9.92
C ILE A 177 -3.60 -16.34 11.37
N LEU A 178 -4.45 -17.36 11.56
CA LEU A 178 -4.82 -17.87 12.88
C LEU A 178 -3.59 -18.39 13.63
N LYS A 179 -2.72 -19.14 12.94
CA LYS A 179 -1.49 -19.68 13.51
C LYS A 179 -0.54 -18.56 13.93
N ASP A 180 -0.34 -17.54 13.10
CA ASP A 180 0.52 -16.41 13.44
C ASP A 180 -0.02 -15.60 14.62
N ALA A 181 -1.33 -15.39 14.67
CA ALA A 181 -1.98 -14.69 15.79
C ALA A 181 -1.81 -15.48 17.09
N GLN A 182 -1.97 -16.80 17.04
CA GLN A 182 -1.74 -17.70 18.17
C GLN A 182 -0.26 -17.67 18.60
N GLU A 183 0.68 -17.81 17.65
CA GLU A 183 2.12 -17.82 17.93
C GLU A 183 2.57 -16.51 18.57
N LEU A 184 2.11 -15.37 18.04
CA LEU A 184 2.41 -14.07 18.63
C LEU A 184 1.80 -13.91 20.03
N ASN A 185 0.55 -14.36 20.24
CA ASN A 185 -0.08 -14.32 21.55
C ASN A 185 0.68 -15.17 22.59
N GLU A 186 1.11 -16.37 22.20
CA GLU A 186 1.96 -17.23 23.04
C GLU A 186 3.33 -16.58 23.31
N ALA A 187 3.94 -15.94 22.31
CA ALA A 187 5.21 -15.23 22.46
C ALA A 187 5.09 -14.07 23.46
N LEU A 188 4.05 -13.24 23.35
CA LEU A 188 3.77 -12.12 24.27
C LEU A 188 3.57 -12.60 25.72
N ARG A 189 2.95 -13.78 25.88
CA ARG A 189 2.77 -14.43 27.19
C ARG A 189 4.08 -14.99 27.73
N ASN A 190 4.79 -15.80 26.96
CA ASN A 190 5.94 -16.57 27.43
C ASN A 190 7.19 -15.70 27.64
N TYR A 191 7.48 -14.82 26.67
CA TYR A 191 8.68 -13.98 26.72
C TYR A 191 8.41 -12.68 27.49
N GLY A 192 7.24 -12.07 27.27
CA GLY A 192 6.92 -10.76 27.86
C GLY A 192 6.16 -10.78 29.18
N ASN A 193 5.48 -11.88 29.52
CA ASN A 193 4.53 -11.95 30.64
C ASN A 193 3.50 -10.80 30.61
N ILE A 194 3.05 -10.43 29.42
CA ILE A 194 2.14 -9.30 29.19
C ILE A 194 0.72 -9.72 29.57
N GLN A 195 0.03 -8.88 30.34
CA GLN A 195 -1.36 -9.11 30.72
C GLN A 195 -2.23 -9.15 29.46
N ASP A 196 -3.27 -9.99 29.44
CA ASP A 196 -4.11 -10.19 28.25
C ASP A 196 -4.62 -8.86 27.68
N LYS A 197 -5.05 -7.93 28.56
CA LYS A 197 -5.53 -6.59 28.18
C LYS A 197 -4.47 -5.68 27.52
N ASP A 198 -3.18 -5.91 27.77
CA ASP A 198 -2.09 -5.04 27.32
C ASP A 198 -1.43 -5.57 26.03
N ARG A 199 -1.66 -6.84 25.67
CA ARG A 199 -1.13 -7.46 24.45
C ARG A 199 -1.58 -6.74 23.17
N PRO A 200 -2.87 -6.37 23.00
CA PRO A 200 -3.34 -5.52 21.91
C PRO A 200 -2.52 -4.24 21.75
N LEU A 201 -2.25 -3.55 22.86
CA LEU A 201 -1.54 -2.27 22.84
C LEU A 201 -0.09 -2.44 22.38
N VAL A 202 0.59 -3.52 22.81
CA VAL A 202 1.95 -3.82 22.38
C VAL A 202 2.01 -4.14 20.88
N VAL A 203 1.09 -4.96 20.37
CA VAL A 203 1.03 -5.31 18.95
C VAL A 203 0.72 -4.09 18.09
N SER A 204 -0.35 -3.36 18.41
CA SER A 204 -0.75 -2.15 17.69
C SER A 204 0.36 -1.10 17.71
N GLY A 205 1.03 -0.92 18.84
CA GLY A 205 2.09 0.07 18.94
C GLY A 205 3.33 -0.28 18.12
N ILE A 206 3.66 -1.56 17.99
CA ILE A 206 4.73 -2.01 17.10
C ILE A 206 4.34 -1.83 15.63
N LEU A 207 3.10 -2.15 15.24
CA LEU A 207 2.62 -1.94 13.87
C LEU A 207 2.65 -0.45 13.47
N LEU A 208 2.23 0.45 14.36
CA LEU A 208 2.33 1.89 14.15
C LEU A 208 3.78 2.36 14.03
N ALA A 209 4.70 1.80 14.81
CA ALA A 209 6.12 2.09 14.69
C ALA A 209 6.72 1.54 13.38
N LEU A 210 6.33 0.35 12.94
CA LEU A 210 6.75 -0.20 11.64
C LEU A 210 6.28 0.67 10.48
N ASN A 211 5.12 1.31 10.60
CA ASN A 211 4.64 2.27 9.60
C ASN A 211 5.60 3.45 9.39
N GLU A 212 6.39 3.84 10.40
CA GLU A 212 7.41 4.89 10.24
C GLU A 212 8.64 4.46 9.43
N ILE A 213 8.76 3.18 9.03
CA ILE A 213 9.82 2.71 8.12
C ILE A 213 9.73 3.46 6.79
N GLN A 214 8.53 3.65 6.24
CA GLN A 214 8.31 4.35 4.97
C GLN A 214 8.73 5.83 5.02
N HIS A 215 8.88 6.38 6.23
CA HIS A 215 9.30 7.76 6.45
C HIS A 215 10.74 7.86 6.96
N GLY A 216 11.48 6.75 7.00
CA GLY A 216 12.86 6.68 7.49
C GLY A 216 13.03 6.93 9.00
N ASN A 217 11.92 7.01 9.75
CA ASN A 217 11.90 7.35 11.17
C ASN A 217 12.03 6.11 12.08
N PHE A 218 11.90 4.92 11.52
CA PHE A 218 12.06 3.67 12.24
C PHE A 218 12.77 2.64 11.37
N ARG A 219 13.58 1.79 12.01
CA ARG A 219 14.15 0.59 11.39
C ARG A 219 14.29 -0.47 12.47
N ILE A 220 13.99 -1.73 12.13
CA ILE A 220 14.00 -2.84 13.09
C ILE A 220 15.40 -3.10 13.64
N ASP A 221 16.44 -2.83 12.84
CA ASP A 221 17.84 -2.94 13.25
C ASP A 221 18.23 -1.99 14.40
N MET A 222 17.47 -0.90 14.59
CA MET A 222 17.63 0.01 15.72
C MET A 222 17.25 -0.64 17.05
N LEU A 223 16.46 -1.72 17.04
CA LEU A 223 16.14 -2.47 18.25
C LEU A 223 17.33 -3.35 18.63
N THR A 224 18.08 -2.93 19.65
CA THR A 224 19.40 -3.47 20.00
C THR A 224 19.49 -3.96 21.43
N GLY A 225 18.46 -3.74 22.25
CA GLY A 225 18.52 -3.95 23.69
C GLY A 225 19.42 -2.96 24.44
N ASP A 226 19.57 -1.74 23.91
CA ASP A 226 20.28 -0.67 24.60
C ASP A 226 19.61 -0.34 25.95
N ARG A 227 20.42 -0.19 27.00
CA ARG A 227 19.96 0.13 28.36
C ARG A 227 19.64 1.61 28.56
N ASN A 228 20.23 2.50 27.77
CA ASN A 228 20.01 3.94 27.88
C ASN A 228 18.75 4.38 27.13
N LYS A 229 18.64 3.98 25.86
CA LYS A 229 17.42 4.14 25.06
C LYS A 229 16.89 2.75 24.71
N THR A 230 15.97 2.26 25.54
CA THR A 230 15.39 0.93 25.38
C THR A 230 14.66 0.78 24.06
N ASP A 231 14.50 -0.47 23.63
CA ASP A 231 13.76 -0.78 22.40
C ASP A 231 12.30 -0.30 22.48
N GLY A 232 11.69 -0.35 23.65
CA GLY A 232 10.37 0.19 23.92
C GLY A 232 10.32 1.71 23.82
N GLN A 233 11.37 2.42 24.26
CA GLN A 233 11.44 3.88 24.03
C GLN A 233 11.57 4.21 22.54
N LYS A 234 12.36 3.44 21.77
CA LYS A 234 12.49 3.64 20.31
C LYS A 234 11.15 3.42 19.59
N ILE A 235 10.43 2.35 19.94
CA ILE A 235 9.10 2.06 19.40
C ILE A 235 8.12 3.17 19.79
N TYR A 236 8.15 3.62 21.04
CA TYR A 236 7.28 4.68 21.53
C TYR A 236 7.50 6.01 20.80
N ASP A 237 8.75 6.40 20.55
CA ASP A 237 9.10 7.61 19.80
C ASP A 237 8.63 7.54 18.34
N ALA A 238 8.76 6.38 17.70
CA ALA A 238 8.26 6.15 16.35
C ALA A 238 6.73 6.23 16.30
N LEU A 239 6.05 5.60 17.27
CA LEU A 239 4.60 5.70 17.42
C LEU A 239 4.15 7.15 17.63
N GLU A 240 4.83 7.93 18.47
CA GLU A 240 4.53 9.36 18.64
C GLU A 240 4.68 10.13 17.33
N SER A 241 5.74 9.84 16.56
CA SER A 241 5.95 10.44 15.24
C SER A 241 4.82 10.07 14.29
N ASN A 242 4.38 8.81 14.29
CA ASN A 242 3.27 8.33 13.49
C ASN A 242 1.96 9.05 13.84
N LEU A 243 1.63 9.17 15.13
CA LEU A 243 0.45 9.90 15.60
C LEU A 243 0.51 11.41 15.31
N LYS A 244 1.71 12.00 15.29
CA LYS A 244 1.89 13.40 14.86
C LYS A 244 1.67 13.56 13.36
N ARG A 245 2.09 12.60 12.54
CA ARG A 245 1.85 12.60 11.09
C ARG A 245 0.39 12.40 10.74
N ALA A 246 -0.32 11.58 11.53
CA ALA A 246 -1.77 11.39 11.47
C ALA A 246 -2.58 12.58 12.03
N ASP A 247 -1.94 13.74 12.24
CA ASP A 247 -2.55 14.99 12.74
C ASP A 247 -3.53 14.81 13.92
N VAL A 248 -3.17 13.91 14.86
CA VAL A 248 -4.03 13.62 16.01
C VAL A 248 -4.07 14.85 16.91
N SER A 249 -5.19 15.57 16.79
CA SER A 249 -5.45 16.82 17.49
C SER A 249 -6.74 16.73 18.34
N PRO A 250 -6.85 17.55 19.40
CA PRO A 250 -5.81 18.41 19.99
C PRO A 250 -4.69 17.58 20.65
N ALA A 251 -3.57 18.22 21.00
CA ALA A 251 -2.43 17.57 21.65
C ALA A 251 -2.83 16.70 22.85
N THR A 252 -3.81 17.14 23.65
CA THR A 252 -4.34 16.40 24.79
C THR A 252 -5.01 15.06 24.42
N LYS A 253 -5.58 14.92 23.21
CA LYS A 253 -6.11 13.64 22.70
C LYS A 253 -4.97 12.69 22.35
N ARG A 254 -3.96 13.21 21.64
CA ARG A 254 -2.76 12.44 21.29
C ARG A 254 -2.03 11.96 22.54
N ASP A 255 -1.82 12.83 23.52
CA ASP A 255 -1.13 12.48 24.77
C ASP A 255 -1.90 11.41 25.55
N LYS A 256 -3.24 11.47 25.55
CA LYS A 256 -4.08 10.40 26.12
C LYS A 256 -3.93 9.06 25.40
N LEU A 257 -3.88 9.06 24.06
CA LEU A 257 -3.65 7.85 23.27
C LEU A 257 -2.25 7.30 23.52
N LEU A 258 -1.23 8.16 23.47
CA LEU A 258 0.16 7.83 23.78
C LEU A 258 0.32 7.19 25.16
N ASN A 259 -0.42 7.67 26.16
CA ASN A 259 -0.38 7.10 27.49
C ASN A 259 -0.90 5.66 27.55
N GLN A 260 -1.78 5.24 26.64
CA GLN A 260 -2.22 3.84 26.58
C GLN A 260 -1.08 2.92 26.14
N PHE A 261 -0.20 3.39 25.25
CA PHE A 261 0.96 2.64 24.78
C PHE A 261 2.15 2.65 25.75
N ALA A 262 2.03 3.30 26.91
CA ALA A 262 3.12 3.41 27.89
C ALA A 262 3.66 2.03 28.34
N VAL A 263 2.81 1.01 28.32
CA VAL A 263 3.20 -0.38 28.62
C VAL A 263 4.38 -0.89 27.79
N ILE A 264 4.56 -0.40 26.56
CA ILE A 264 5.66 -0.77 25.66
C ILE A 264 7.01 -0.34 26.22
N LYS A 265 7.09 0.87 26.79
CA LYS A 265 8.34 1.41 27.36
C LYS A 265 8.51 1.10 28.85
N ASP A 266 7.41 0.96 29.59
CA ASP A 266 7.44 0.81 31.05
C ASP A 266 7.57 -0.66 31.50
N THR A 267 7.27 -1.62 30.63
CA THR A 267 7.43 -3.04 30.95
C THR A 267 8.89 -3.47 30.77
N THR A 268 9.62 -3.59 31.88
CA THR A 268 11.05 -3.96 31.88
C THR A 268 11.33 -5.25 31.11
N ARG A 269 10.53 -6.30 31.33
CA ARG A 269 10.78 -7.65 30.78
C ARG A 269 10.83 -7.72 29.26
N ILE A 270 10.06 -6.88 28.56
CA ILE A 270 10.06 -6.86 27.09
C ILE A 270 11.15 -5.95 26.51
N ASN A 271 11.78 -5.13 27.36
CA ASN A 271 12.84 -4.19 27.02
C ASN A 271 14.25 -4.73 27.30
N GLU A 272 14.38 -5.82 28.04
CA GLU A 272 15.65 -6.48 28.34
C GLU A 272 15.89 -7.68 27.42
N ILE A 273 17.17 -8.03 27.23
CA ILE A 273 17.54 -9.20 26.43
C ILE A 273 17.03 -10.46 27.14
N ASN A 274 16.20 -11.23 26.42
CA ASN A 274 15.75 -12.53 26.89
C ASN A 274 16.79 -13.59 26.48
N GLU A 275 17.27 -14.38 27.44
CA GLU A 275 18.31 -15.39 27.21
C GLU A 275 17.92 -16.43 26.15
N ASN A 276 16.65 -16.81 26.09
CA ASN A 276 16.16 -17.81 25.12
C ASN A 276 16.05 -17.23 23.70
N LEU A 277 15.88 -15.92 23.55
CA LEU A 277 15.75 -15.24 22.26
C LEU A 277 17.07 -14.67 21.75
N GLY A 278 18.03 -14.40 22.64
CA GLY A 278 19.28 -13.68 22.32
C GLY A 278 19.06 -12.22 21.92
N LYS A 279 17.83 -11.69 22.09
CA LYS A 279 17.40 -10.32 21.78
C LYS A 279 16.29 -9.90 22.74
N THR A 280 15.89 -8.63 22.70
CA THR A 280 14.72 -8.18 23.46
C THR A 280 13.45 -8.84 22.91
N PRO A 281 12.46 -9.18 23.75
CA PRO A 281 11.17 -9.63 23.26
C PRO A 281 10.53 -8.63 22.29
N LEU A 282 10.68 -7.32 22.51
CA LEU A 282 10.20 -6.30 21.57
C LEU A 282 10.83 -6.41 20.18
N LYS A 283 12.14 -6.67 20.08
CA LYS A 283 12.79 -6.93 18.78
C LYS A 283 12.20 -8.17 18.12
N TYR A 284 12.03 -9.25 18.87
CA TYR A 284 11.43 -10.48 18.36
C TYR A 284 10.01 -10.24 17.82
N TYR A 285 9.16 -9.54 18.59
CA TYR A 285 7.80 -9.21 18.15
C TYR A 285 7.80 -8.30 16.91
N ALA A 286 8.70 -7.31 16.84
CA ALA A 286 8.81 -6.43 15.69
C ALA A 286 9.28 -7.17 14.43
N GLU A 287 10.26 -8.06 14.54
CA GLU A 287 10.69 -8.92 13.42
C GLU A 287 9.56 -9.86 12.98
N PHE A 288 8.84 -10.47 13.93
CA PHE A 288 7.70 -11.34 13.63
C PHE A 288 6.60 -10.57 12.91
N LEU A 289 6.14 -9.46 13.48
CA LEU A 289 5.10 -8.62 12.89
C LEU A 289 5.53 -8.07 11.53
N TYR A 290 6.81 -7.72 11.38
CA TYR A 290 7.31 -7.23 10.11
C TYR A 290 7.25 -8.31 9.01
N ASN A 291 7.76 -9.50 9.31
CA ASN A 291 7.83 -10.60 8.33
C ASN A 291 6.46 -11.23 8.07
N SER A 292 5.64 -11.38 9.10
CA SER A 292 4.38 -12.10 9.02
C SER A 292 3.21 -11.22 8.59
N ILE A 293 3.30 -9.89 8.80
CA ILE A 293 2.15 -8.99 8.68
C ILE A 293 2.51 -7.76 7.86
N TYR A 294 3.46 -6.94 8.32
CA TYR A 294 3.74 -5.63 7.72
C TYR A 294 4.15 -5.74 6.25
N ARG A 295 5.06 -6.67 5.90
CA ARG A 295 5.41 -6.93 4.50
C ARG A 295 4.18 -7.31 3.68
N ASN A 296 3.36 -8.23 4.17
CA ASN A 296 2.14 -8.63 3.46
C ASN A 296 1.14 -7.47 3.32
N ILE A 297 1.09 -6.55 4.29
CA ILE A 297 0.22 -5.37 4.27
C ILE A 297 0.66 -4.36 3.21
N VAL A 298 1.96 -4.05 3.17
CA VAL A 298 2.52 -3.09 2.20
C VAL A 298 2.54 -3.70 0.79
N TYR A 299 2.55 -5.03 0.67
CA TYR A 299 2.83 -5.73 -0.58
C TYR A 299 1.65 -6.55 -1.16
N THR A 300 0.44 -6.51 -0.57
CA THR A 300 -0.76 -7.24 -1.07
C THR A 300 -2.02 -6.37 -1.10
N GLU A 301 -2.80 -6.43 -2.19
CA GLU A 301 -4.04 -5.66 -2.41
C GLU A 301 -5.20 -6.00 -1.43
N SER A 302 -5.20 -7.16 -0.77
CA SER A 302 -6.22 -7.56 0.24
C SER A 302 -5.77 -7.33 1.68
N SER A 303 -4.78 -6.46 1.89
CA SER A 303 -4.14 -6.21 3.19
C SER A 303 -5.07 -5.68 4.28
N GLU A 304 -6.12 -4.92 3.93
CA GLU A 304 -7.19 -4.54 4.87
C GLU A 304 -7.89 -5.77 5.46
N ASP A 305 -8.14 -6.80 4.64
CA ASP A 305 -8.76 -8.06 5.04
C ASP A 305 -7.80 -8.90 5.91
N TYR A 306 -6.49 -8.92 5.58
CA TYR A 306 -5.46 -9.61 6.37
C TYR A 306 -5.28 -8.96 7.76
N LEU A 307 -5.11 -7.64 7.82
CA LEU A 307 -4.95 -6.92 9.08
C LEU A 307 -6.22 -7.00 9.92
N GLY A 308 -7.40 -6.84 9.31
CA GLY A 308 -8.67 -6.98 9.99
C GLY A 308 -8.90 -8.38 10.57
N ARG A 309 -8.55 -9.45 9.82
CA ARG A 309 -8.65 -10.84 10.29
C ARG A 309 -7.61 -11.17 11.36
N PHE A 310 -6.35 -10.78 11.15
CA PHE A 310 -5.29 -10.96 12.13
C PHE A 310 -5.63 -10.24 13.43
N TYR A 311 -6.03 -8.97 13.33
CA TYR A 311 -6.39 -8.16 14.49
C TYR A 311 -7.65 -8.69 15.18
N GLY A 312 -8.69 -9.05 14.41
CA GLY A 312 -9.92 -9.64 14.95
C GLY A 312 -9.66 -10.97 15.68
N GLU A 313 -8.87 -11.86 15.09
CA GLU A 313 -8.46 -13.10 15.73
C GLU A 313 -7.60 -12.83 16.97
N PHE A 314 -6.64 -11.92 16.85
CA PHE A 314 -5.75 -11.56 17.96
C PHE A 314 -6.55 -10.96 19.15
N MET A 315 -7.60 -10.18 18.88
CA MET A 315 -8.52 -9.67 19.91
C MET A 315 -9.32 -10.79 20.58
N SER A 316 -9.65 -11.87 19.87
CA SER A 316 -10.41 -13.00 20.43
C SER A 316 -9.68 -13.66 21.62
N TYR A 317 -8.34 -13.67 21.60
CA TYR A 317 -7.52 -14.20 22.68
C TYR A 317 -7.47 -13.31 23.94
N SER A 318 -7.97 -12.07 23.86
CA SER A 318 -7.89 -11.08 24.95
C SER A 318 -9.17 -11.01 25.81
N GLY A 319 -10.13 -11.92 25.62
CA GLY A 319 -11.25 -12.14 26.55
C GLY A 319 -12.55 -11.39 26.25
N GLY A 320 -12.79 -10.95 25.00
CA GLY A 320 -14.08 -10.42 24.52
C GLY A 320 -13.96 -9.13 23.71
N ASP A 321 -14.91 -8.96 22.78
CA ASP A 321 -15.32 -7.90 21.81
C ASP A 321 -14.61 -6.53 21.76
N GLY A 322 -13.35 -6.37 22.18
CA GLY A 322 -12.63 -5.09 22.18
C GLY A 322 -13.22 -4.03 23.14
N GLN A 323 -14.23 -4.39 23.93
CA GLN A 323 -15.03 -3.47 24.74
C GLN A 323 -14.23 -2.76 25.84
N SER A 324 -13.18 -3.41 26.35
CA SER A 324 -12.22 -2.84 27.32
C SER A 324 -11.26 -1.82 26.68
N LEU A 325 -11.09 -1.87 25.36
CA LEU A 325 -10.28 -0.94 24.55
C LEU A 325 -11.14 0.17 23.91
N GLY A 326 -12.47 0.03 23.91
CA GLY A 326 -13.40 1.02 23.35
C GLY A 326 -13.60 0.94 21.83
N ILE A 327 -13.15 -0.15 21.18
CA ILE A 327 -13.18 -0.30 19.72
C ILE A 327 -14.14 -1.45 19.36
N ILE A 328 -15.16 -1.16 18.52
CA ILE A 328 -16.14 -2.13 18.02
C ILE A 328 -15.99 -2.23 16.50
N LEU A 329 -15.75 -3.43 15.98
CA LEU A 329 -15.60 -3.70 14.54
C LEU A 329 -16.89 -4.29 13.97
N THR A 330 -17.42 -3.68 12.91
CA THR A 330 -18.54 -4.24 12.13
C THR A 330 -18.02 -5.25 11.11
N PRO A 331 -18.50 -6.51 11.12
CA PRO A 331 -18.05 -7.51 10.15
C PRO A 331 -18.40 -7.14 8.70
N LYS A 332 -17.46 -7.33 7.76
CA LYS A 332 -17.60 -6.93 6.34
C LYS A 332 -18.85 -7.49 5.66
N HIS A 333 -19.17 -8.76 5.86
CA HIS A 333 -20.36 -9.38 5.26
C HIS A 333 -21.68 -8.74 5.72
N ILE A 334 -21.69 -8.08 6.88
CA ILE A 334 -22.84 -7.30 7.35
C ILE A 334 -22.89 -5.96 6.61
N THR A 335 -21.76 -5.26 6.47
CA THR A 335 -21.68 -4.00 5.70
C THR A 335 -22.08 -4.22 4.24
N ASP A 336 -21.53 -5.25 3.59
CA ASP A 336 -21.82 -5.56 2.19
C ASP A 336 -23.32 -5.91 2.00
N LEU A 337 -23.90 -6.70 2.90
CA LEU A 337 -25.34 -6.99 2.92
C LEU A 337 -26.19 -5.71 3.02
N PHE A 338 -25.83 -4.76 3.89
CA PHE A 338 -26.56 -3.50 4.02
C PHE A 338 -26.40 -2.61 2.78
N CYS A 339 -25.23 -2.58 2.15
CA CYS A 339 -25.02 -1.87 0.88
C CYS A 339 -25.88 -2.45 -0.25
N GLU A 340 -25.97 -3.78 -0.34
CA GLU A 340 -26.81 -4.47 -1.33
C GLU A 340 -28.31 -4.25 -1.08
N LEU A 341 -28.75 -4.35 0.18
CA LEU A 341 -30.15 -4.12 0.55
C LEU A 341 -30.61 -2.67 0.31
N LEU A 342 -29.70 -1.71 0.46
CA LEU A 342 -29.98 -0.29 0.27
C LEU A 342 -29.87 0.17 -1.19
N ASP A 343 -29.31 -0.64 -2.10
CA ASP A 343 -29.09 -0.31 -3.53
C ASP A 343 -28.51 1.10 -3.72
N ILE A 344 -27.40 1.39 -3.00
CA ILE A 344 -26.83 2.74 -2.91
C ILE A 344 -26.34 3.21 -4.30
N LYS A 345 -26.79 4.40 -4.72
CA LYS A 345 -26.43 5.05 -5.99
C LYS A 345 -25.46 6.20 -5.77
N SER A 346 -24.74 6.57 -6.82
CA SER A 346 -23.79 7.69 -6.79
C SER A 346 -24.42 9.05 -6.47
N THR A 347 -25.76 9.16 -6.52
CA THR A 347 -26.52 10.38 -6.18
C THR A 347 -27.02 10.40 -4.74
N ASP A 348 -26.91 9.28 -4.02
CA ASP A 348 -27.51 9.15 -2.70
C ASP A 348 -26.67 9.82 -1.61
N ARG A 349 -27.36 10.29 -0.56
CA ARG A 349 -26.71 10.90 0.61
C ARG A 349 -26.84 9.95 1.80
N VAL A 350 -25.71 9.36 2.19
CA VAL A 350 -25.63 8.39 3.28
C VAL A 350 -25.07 9.06 4.53
N LEU A 351 -25.67 8.79 5.69
CA LEU A 351 -25.20 9.25 6.99
C LEU A 351 -24.94 8.03 7.87
N ASP A 352 -23.68 7.89 8.31
CA ASP A 352 -23.32 6.91 9.32
C ASP A 352 -22.87 7.63 10.61
N PRO A 353 -23.77 7.72 11.62
CA PRO A 353 -23.49 8.44 12.86
C PRO A 353 -22.54 7.68 13.81
N CYS A 354 -22.19 6.42 13.50
CA CYS A 354 -21.33 5.56 14.30
C CYS A 354 -20.16 4.96 13.47
N CYS A 355 -19.75 5.66 12.41
CA CYS A 355 -18.86 5.18 11.34
C CYS A 355 -17.39 4.86 11.70
N GLY A 356 -17.01 4.90 12.98
CA GLY A 356 -15.59 4.82 13.28
C GLY A 356 -14.83 6.08 12.87
N SER A 357 -13.62 5.85 12.36
CA SER A 357 -12.63 6.79 11.84
C SER A 357 -13.07 7.74 10.74
N ARG A 358 -14.29 7.56 10.21
CA ARG A 358 -14.68 8.03 8.88
C ARG A 358 -15.69 9.18 8.94
N VAL A 359 -15.47 10.14 9.85
CA VAL A 359 -16.39 11.29 10.04
C VAL A 359 -16.46 12.25 8.83
N ILE A 360 -15.68 12.07 7.76
CA ILE A 360 -15.74 12.97 6.60
C ILE A 360 -16.08 12.22 5.32
N ILE A 361 -17.34 11.84 5.17
CA ILE A 361 -18.00 11.75 3.87
C ILE A 361 -19.46 12.15 4.15
N MET A 362 -19.92 13.39 3.96
CA MET A 362 -20.13 13.96 2.63
C MET A 362 -20.46 15.48 2.66
N ILE A 363 -19.41 16.31 2.73
CA ILE A 363 -19.41 17.70 2.23
C ILE A 363 -18.03 17.79 1.54
N THR A 364 -17.84 17.58 0.24
CA THR A 364 -18.58 18.05 -0.93
C THR A 364 -18.06 17.30 -2.16
N ALA A 365 -18.97 16.69 -2.92
CA ALA A 365 -18.79 16.55 -4.37
C ALA A 365 -19.30 17.86 -4.98
N ASP A 366 -18.36 18.68 -5.47
CA ASP A 366 -18.53 19.92 -6.23
C ASP A 366 -19.38 21.06 -5.62
N SER A 367 -18.72 22.18 -5.35
CA SER A 367 -19.38 23.49 -5.38
C SER A 367 -18.47 24.52 -6.03
N ASN A 368 -18.54 24.60 -7.35
CA ASN A 368 -18.46 25.89 -8.04
C ASN A 368 -19.69 26.70 -7.61
N ASP A 369 -19.56 27.49 -6.55
CA ASP A 369 -20.21 28.80 -6.38
C ASP A 369 -19.79 29.37 -5.02
N GLY A 370 -19.24 30.58 -5.06
CA GLY A 370 -18.57 31.19 -3.92
C GLY A 370 -19.54 31.70 -2.86
N ASP A 371 -19.50 31.10 -1.68
CA ASP A 371 -19.54 31.81 -0.40
C ASP A 371 -19.05 30.88 0.73
N TRP A 372 -17.82 31.06 1.20
CA TRP A 372 -17.12 30.10 2.08
C TRP A 372 -16.77 30.62 3.48
N LEU A 373 -17.31 31.78 3.91
CA LEU A 373 -16.77 32.52 5.06
C LEU A 373 -17.66 32.65 6.31
N SER A 374 -18.60 31.74 6.59
CA SER A 374 -19.44 31.91 7.81
C SER A 374 -19.69 30.68 8.69
N SER A 375 -18.92 29.59 8.56
CA SER A 375 -18.97 28.48 9.53
C SER A 375 -17.72 28.42 10.41
N PRO A 376 -17.82 28.59 11.74
CA PRO A 376 -16.70 28.47 12.68
C PRO A 376 -16.07 27.07 12.77
N LEU A 377 -16.62 26.08 12.06
CA LEU A 377 -16.17 24.68 12.06
C LEU A 377 -15.24 24.33 10.87
N LEU A 378 -14.98 25.27 9.95
CA LEU A 378 -14.19 25.03 8.72
C LEU A 378 -12.79 25.69 8.70
N GLU A 379 -12.33 26.28 9.81
CA GLU A 379 -11.00 26.91 9.88
C GLU A 379 -9.83 25.93 10.09
N ASN A 380 -10.07 24.64 10.37
CA ASN A 380 -9.00 23.65 10.46
C ASN A 380 -8.99 22.72 9.24
N LYS A 381 -8.28 23.18 8.19
CA LYS A 381 -7.83 22.33 7.09
C LYS A 381 -6.61 21.55 7.55
N ASN A 382 -6.78 20.23 7.69
CA ASN A 382 -5.80 19.15 7.76
C ASN A 382 -6.28 18.20 8.86
N MET A 383 -6.86 17.06 8.46
CA MET A 383 -7.04 15.90 9.33
C MET A 383 -7.04 14.68 8.43
N ASP A 384 -5.83 14.18 8.14
CA ASP A 384 -5.63 12.84 7.63
C ASP A 384 -5.55 11.90 8.86
N TRP A 385 -6.47 10.93 8.90
CA TRP A 385 -6.61 9.81 9.85
C TRP A 385 -7.19 10.11 11.24
N CYS A 386 -8.20 9.31 11.65
CA CYS A 386 -8.09 8.44 12.83
C CYS A 386 -9.40 7.76 13.23
N ALA A 387 -9.26 6.48 13.61
CA ALA A 387 -10.25 5.56 14.18
C ALA A 387 -10.75 5.91 15.59
N PHE A 388 -11.88 5.28 15.95
CA PHE A 388 -12.25 5.09 17.36
C PHE A 388 -11.24 4.18 18.04
#